data_AF-A0A931F3K1-F1
#
_entry.id   AF-A0A931F3K1-F1
#
_cell.length_a   1.000
_cell.length_b   1.000
_cell.length_c   1.000
_cell.angle_alpha   90.00
_cell.angle_beta   90.00
_cell.angle_gamma   90.00
#
_symmetry.space_group_name_H-M   'P 1'
#
loop_
_entity.id
_entity.type
_entity.pdbx_description
1 polymer ?
#
loop_
_entity_poly.entity_id
_entity_poly.type
_entity_poly.pdbx_seq_one_letter_code
_entity_poly.pdbx_strand_id
1 'polypeptide(L)'
;MARKKVCKLAPIPSGLQKPSCDEYPFASTHEGAASAGYNMSVAIVECRDNNTAGALLNGWYDRERILEKDPFWVDATKKGDTPPEDVPPPDIAQVDTSGFGASCK
;
A
#
# COMPACT_ATOMS: atom_id res chain seq x y z
N MET A 1 -9.96 -13.17 -7.81
CA MET A 1 -9.40 -14.48 -7.39
C MET A 1 -7.86 -14.57 -7.50
N ALA A 2 -7.16 -13.54 -7.98
CA ALA A 2 -5.69 -13.56 -8.10
C ALA A 2 -4.96 -13.39 -6.76
N ARG A 3 -5.36 -12.39 -5.95
CA ARG A 3 -4.74 -12.05 -4.66
C ARG A 3 -4.38 -13.23 -3.77
N LYS A 4 -5.41 -14.01 -3.41
CA LYS A 4 -5.29 -15.12 -2.47
C LYS A 4 -4.41 -16.28 -2.97
N LYS A 5 -4.12 -16.34 -4.27
CA LYS A 5 -3.30 -17.39 -4.88
C LYS A 5 -1.83 -16.97 -4.95
N VAL A 6 -1.55 -15.72 -5.30
CA VAL A 6 -0.17 -15.20 -5.42
C VAL A 6 0.49 -15.08 -4.05
N CYS A 7 -0.21 -14.53 -3.06
CA CYS A 7 0.29 -14.40 -1.69
C CYS A 7 0.73 -15.73 -1.04
N LYS A 8 0.07 -16.84 -1.38
CA LYS A 8 0.40 -18.16 -0.83
C LYS A 8 1.73 -18.72 -1.33
N LEU A 9 2.21 -18.19 -2.46
CA LEU A 9 3.46 -18.60 -3.10
C LEU A 9 4.62 -17.67 -2.75
N ALA A 10 4.34 -16.51 -2.14
CA ALA A 10 5.37 -15.54 -1.78
C ALA A 10 6.22 -16.07 -0.61
N PRO A 11 7.55 -15.94 -0.66
CA PRO A 11 8.41 -16.27 0.47
C PRO A 11 8.02 -15.46 1.71
N ILE A 12 7.98 -16.11 2.87
CA ILE A 12 7.72 -15.45 4.16
C ILE A 12 9.07 -15.07 4.77
N PRO A 13 9.40 -13.78 4.92
CA PRO A 13 10.60 -13.34 5.63
C PRO A 13 10.59 -13.82 7.09
N SER A 14 11.75 -14.20 7.60
CA SER A 14 11.91 -14.49 9.03
C SER A 14 11.78 -13.20 9.85
N GLY A 15 11.30 -13.32 11.09
CA GLY A 15 11.18 -12.19 12.02
C GLY A 15 9.86 -11.41 11.95
N LEU A 16 8.94 -11.77 11.06
CA LEU A 16 7.57 -11.25 11.08
C LEU A 16 6.76 -11.89 12.20
N GLN A 17 6.09 -11.08 13.01
CA GLN A 17 5.22 -11.55 14.10
C GLN A 17 3.87 -12.00 13.54
N LYS A 18 3.29 -11.22 12.63
CA LYS A 18 2.05 -11.54 11.93
C LYS A 18 2.23 -11.23 10.44
N PRO A 19 2.61 -12.22 9.61
CA PRO A 19 2.79 -11.98 8.18
C PRO A 19 1.46 -11.63 7.51
N SER A 20 1.49 -10.63 6.64
CA SER A 20 0.37 -10.22 5.79
C SER A 20 0.85 -10.06 4.36
N CYS A 21 -0.09 -10.20 3.42
CA CYS A 21 0.18 -10.05 2.01
C CYS A 21 -0.15 -8.63 1.54
N ASP A 22 0.88 -7.91 1.11
CA ASP A 22 0.78 -6.62 0.44
C ASP A 22 0.85 -6.78 -1.08
N GLU A 23 0.12 -5.94 -1.81
CA GLU A 23 -0.04 -6.04 -3.26
C GLU A 23 0.07 -4.69 -3.94
N TYR A 24 0.81 -4.67 -5.06
CA TYR A 24 0.85 -3.56 -5.99
C TYR A 24 0.57 -4.04 -7.42
N PRO A 25 -0.31 -3.38 -8.20
CA PRO A 25 -1.13 -2.22 -7.83
C PRO A 25 -2.14 -2.52 -6.70
N PHE A 26 -2.52 -1.49 -5.95
CA PHE A 26 -3.32 -1.66 -4.74
C PHE A 26 -4.66 -2.35 -5.01
N ALA A 27 -5.12 -3.19 -4.08
CA ALA A 27 -6.40 -3.89 -4.23
C ALA A 27 -7.63 -2.97 -4.34
N SER A 28 -7.51 -1.71 -3.90
CA SER A 28 -8.52 -0.65 -4.03
C SER A 28 -8.54 0.01 -5.42
N THR A 29 -7.58 -0.27 -6.30
CA THR A 29 -7.48 0.33 -7.63
C THR A 29 -8.05 -0.58 -8.72
N HIS A 30 -8.40 0.01 -9.86
CA HIS A 30 -8.86 -0.75 -11.03
C HIS A 30 -7.76 -1.61 -11.66
N GLU A 31 -6.50 -1.26 -11.44
CA GLU A 31 -5.29 -1.96 -11.89
C GLU A 31 -4.87 -3.07 -10.92
N GLY A 32 -5.58 -3.23 -9.80
CA GLY A 32 -5.26 -4.23 -8.79
C GLY A 32 -5.28 -5.67 -9.32
N ALA A 33 -4.86 -6.61 -8.48
CA ALA A 33 -4.63 -8.02 -8.88
C ALA A 33 -5.78 -8.70 -9.65
N ALA A 34 -7.02 -8.23 -9.53
CA ALA A 34 -8.16 -8.76 -10.28
C ALA A 34 -8.07 -8.52 -11.81
N SER A 35 -7.38 -7.45 -12.23
CA SER A 35 -7.23 -7.03 -13.63
C SER A 35 -5.77 -7.07 -14.11
N ALA A 36 -4.79 -7.04 -13.19
CA ALA A 36 -3.36 -6.98 -13.50
C ALA A 36 -2.79 -8.19 -14.28
N GLY A 37 -3.46 -9.35 -14.22
CA GLY A 37 -2.91 -10.60 -14.77
C GLY A 37 -1.60 -10.97 -14.09
N TYR A 38 -0.47 -10.88 -14.82
CA TYR A 38 0.88 -11.11 -14.30
C TYR A 38 1.64 -9.81 -13.97
N ASN A 39 1.08 -8.63 -14.27
CA ASN A 39 1.71 -7.33 -14.04
C ASN A 39 1.44 -6.82 -12.62
N MET A 40 1.76 -7.63 -11.63
CA MET A 40 1.60 -7.30 -10.21
C MET A 40 2.81 -7.73 -9.40
N SER A 41 3.06 -7.02 -8.31
CA SER A 41 4.03 -7.37 -7.29
C SER A 41 3.31 -7.74 -6.00
N VAL A 42 3.87 -8.73 -5.31
CA VAL A 42 3.36 -9.19 -4.01
C VAL A 42 4.54 -9.39 -3.07
N ALA A 43 4.40 -8.88 -1.84
CA ALA A 43 5.37 -9.07 -0.78
C ALA A 43 4.67 -9.51 0.51
N ILE A 44 5.34 -10.36 1.28
CA ILE A 44 4.93 -10.65 2.66
C ILE A 44 5.60 -9.63 3.58
N VAL A 45 4.78 -8.87 4.28
CA VAL A 45 5.19 -7.79 5.19
C VAL A 45 4.57 -7.99 6.57
N GLU A 46 5.00 -7.23 7.57
CA GLU A 46 4.34 -7.24 8.88
C GLU A 46 2.92 -6.71 8.74
N CYS A 47 1.96 -7.40 9.34
CA CYS A 47 0.55 -7.06 9.20
C CYS A 47 0.23 -5.65 9.72
N ARG A 48 0.89 -5.21 10.80
CA ARG A 48 0.68 -3.87 11.35
C ARG A 48 1.05 -2.80 10.32
N ASP A 49 2.15 -2.98 9.61
CA ASP A 49 2.63 -2.03 8.61
C ASP A 49 1.68 -2.00 7.41
N ASN A 50 1.27 -3.17 6.91
CA ASN A 50 0.32 -3.28 5.80
C ASN A 50 -1.01 -2.60 6.11
N ASN A 51 -1.56 -2.85 7.31
CA ASN A 51 -2.83 -2.24 7.70
C ASN A 51 -2.70 -0.72 7.93
N THR A 52 -1.57 -0.26 8.47
CA THR A 52 -1.30 1.17 8.64
C THR A 52 -1.23 1.85 7.28
N ALA A 53 -0.48 1.29 6.33
CA ALA A 53 -0.40 1.80 4.96
C ALA A 53 -1.80 1.88 4.30
N GLY A 54 -2.62 0.84 4.43
CA GLY A 54 -3.99 0.85 3.91
C GLY A 54 -4.89 1.92 4.55
N ALA A 55 -4.77 2.15 5.86
CA ALA A 55 -5.52 3.21 6.55
C ALA A 55 -5.10 4.61 6.08
N LEU A 56 -3.80 4.81 5.88
CA LEU A 56 -3.25 6.06 5.37
C LEU A 56 -3.68 6.33 3.92
N LEU A 57 -3.65 5.31 3.07
CA LEU A 57 -4.10 5.40 1.69
C LEU A 57 -5.59 5.76 1.60
N ASN A 58 -6.44 5.13 2.42
CA ASN A 58 -7.86 5.47 2.48
C ASN A 58 -8.10 6.91 2.98
N GLY A 59 -7.39 7.34 4.03
CA GLY A 59 -7.48 8.72 4.50
C GLY A 59 -6.94 9.75 3.50
N TRP A 60 -6.01 9.35 2.62
CA TRP A 60 -5.57 10.17 1.49
C TRP A 60 -6.65 10.25 0.41
N TYR A 61 -7.29 9.13 0.03
CA TYR A 61 -8.43 9.15 -0.90
C TYR A 61 -9.52 10.12 -0.44
N ASP A 62 -9.87 10.10 0.85
CA ASP A 62 -10.91 10.96 1.42
C ASP A 62 -10.52 12.46 1.38
N ARG A 63 -9.27 12.79 1.76
CA ARG A 63 -8.80 14.17 1.83
C ARG A 63 -8.64 14.81 0.46
N GLU A 64 -8.05 14.08 -0.47
CA GLU A 64 -7.85 14.54 -1.86
C GLU A 64 -9.09 14.33 -2.73
N ARG A 65 -10.15 13.74 -2.17
CA ARG A 65 -11.42 13.45 -2.84
C ARG A 65 -11.22 12.64 -4.11
N ILE A 66 -10.38 11.61 -4.04
CA ILE A 66 -10.20 10.65 -5.14
C ILE A 66 -11.50 9.86 -5.30
N LEU A 67 -12.17 10.06 -6.42
CA LEU A 67 -13.41 9.35 -6.76
C LEU A 67 -13.10 8.10 -7.60
N GLU A 68 -14.15 7.32 -7.84
CA GLU A 68 -14.09 6.17 -8.73
C GLU A 68 -13.55 6.56 -10.10
N LYS A 69 -12.47 5.88 -10.53
CA LYS A 69 -11.71 6.11 -11.78
C LYS A 69 -10.91 7.43 -11.86
N ASP A 70 -10.76 8.17 -10.78
CA ASP A 70 -9.83 9.29 -10.78
C ASP A 70 -8.38 8.77 -10.85
N PRO A 71 -7.58 9.21 -11.85
CA PRO A 71 -6.21 8.76 -11.98
C PRO A 71 -5.33 9.47 -10.94
N PHE A 72 -4.37 8.73 -10.39
CA PHE A 72 -3.33 9.28 -9.54
C PHE A 72 -2.00 8.58 -9.79
N TRP A 73 -0.91 9.24 -9.39
CA TRP A 73 0.43 8.69 -9.47
C TRP A 73 0.85 8.16 -8.10
N VAL A 74 1.60 7.06 -8.11
CA VAL A 74 2.25 6.51 -6.92
C VAL A 74 3.74 6.68 -7.09
N ASP A 75 4.35 7.39 -6.15
CA ASP A 75 5.80 7.47 -6.03
C ASP A 75 6.27 6.68 -4.80
N ALA A 76 7.09 5.67 -5.04
CA ALA A 76 7.63 4.80 -4.01
C ALA A 76 9.11 5.13 -3.79
N THR A 77 9.37 6.11 -2.93
CA THR A 77 10.72 6.54 -2.55
C THR A 77 11.26 5.70 -1.38
N LYS A 78 12.57 5.48 -1.33
CA LYS A 78 13.18 4.89 -0.13
C LYS A 78 13.30 5.97 0.92
N LYS A 79 13.27 5.56 2.18
CA LYS A 79 13.54 6.46 3.30
C LYS A 79 14.91 7.13 3.13
N GLY A 80 14.90 8.45 2.99
CA GLY A 80 16.11 9.27 2.80
C GLY A 80 16.34 9.70 1.35
N ASP A 81 15.61 9.15 0.39
CA ASP A 81 15.62 9.65 -0.98
C ASP A 81 14.76 10.93 -1.07
N THR A 82 15.23 11.91 -1.82
CA THR A 82 14.43 13.10 -2.16
C THR A 82 13.39 12.71 -3.21
N PRO A 83 12.10 13.05 -3.00
CA PRO A 83 11.09 12.92 -4.06
C PRO A 83 11.52 13.69 -5.33
N PRO A 84 11.10 13.25 -6.52
CA PRO A 84 11.31 14.01 -7.75
C PRO A 84 10.76 15.44 -7.60
N GLU A 85 11.47 16.44 -8.13
CA GLU A 85 11.12 17.87 -7.98
C GLU A 85 9.74 18.21 -8.55
N ASP A 86 9.26 17.43 -9.53
CA ASP A 86 7.95 17.59 -10.17
C ASP A 86 6.79 17.06 -9.32
N VAL A 87 7.07 16.35 -8.22
CA VAL A 87 6.05 15.89 -7.28
C VAL A 87 5.87 16.99 -6.22
N PRO A 88 4.68 17.61 -6.12
CA PRO A 88 4.45 18.56 -5.04
C PRO A 88 4.76 17.87 -3.71
N PRO A 89 5.46 18.55 -2.78
CA PRO A 89 5.80 17.94 -1.50
C PRO A 89 4.51 17.40 -0.88
N PRO A 90 4.55 16.19 -0.29
CA PRO A 90 3.37 15.60 0.31
C PRO A 90 2.69 16.63 1.23
N ASP A 91 1.43 16.99 0.95
CA ASP A 91 0.61 17.92 1.77
C ASP A 91 0.40 17.40 3.22
N ILE A 92 0.84 16.17 3.46
CA ILE A 92 0.99 15.53 4.75
C ILE A 92 2.23 16.09 5.47
N ALA A 93 2.01 17.17 6.22
CA ALA A 93 2.71 17.35 7.49
C ALA A 93 2.69 15.99 8.22
N GLN A 94 3.87 15.42 8.41
CA GLN A 94 4.18 14.09 8.96
C GLN A 94 2.97 13.38 9.57
N VAL A 95 2.44 12.38 8.86
CA VAL A 95 1.38 11.53 9.40
C VAL A 95 1.91 10.87 10.67
N ASP A 96 1.35 11.25 11.82
CA ASP A 96 1.66 10.62 13.10
C ASP A 96 1.12 9.19 13.07
N THR A 97 2.01 8.23 12.84
CA THR A 97 1.66 6.81 12.80
C THR A 97 1.41 6.21 14.18
N SER A 98 1.62 6.96 15.27
CA SER A 98 1.46 6.47 16.64
C SER A 98 0.00 6.20 17.03
N GLY A 99 -0.97 6.79 16.31
CA GLY A 99 -2.41 6.60 16.53
C GLY A 99 -3.08 5.54 15.66
N PHE A 100 -2.45 5.06 14.58
CA PHE A 100 -3.04 4.04 13.71
C PHE A 100 -2.80 2.63 14.28
N GLY A 101 -3.50 2.31 15.37
CA GLY A 101 -3.53 0.98 15.97
C GLY A 101 -4.39 0.03 15.14
N ALA A 102 -3.95 -0.33 13.93
CA ALA A 102 -4.70 -1.28 13.12
C ALA A 102 -4.52 -2.70 13.66
N SER A 103 -5.59 -3.27 14.20
CA SER A 103 -5.58 -4.64 14.72
C SER A 103 -5.44 -5.65 13.58
N CYS A 104 -4.37 -6.42 13.64
CA CYS A 104 -4.17 -7.60 12.80
C CYS A 104 -5.13 -8.70 13.20
N LYS A 105 -6.20 -8.84 12.41
CA LYS A 105 -7.15 -9.96 12.50
C LYS A 105 -6.44 -11.29 12.26
#